data_AF-A0A2N5JNT2-F1
#
_entry.id   AF-A0A2N5JNT2-F1
#
_cell.length_a   1.000
_cell.length_b   1.000
_cell.length_c   1.000
_cell.angle_alpha   90.00
_cell.angle_beta   90.00
_cell.angle_gamma   90.00
#
_symmetry.space_group_name_H-M   'P 1'
#
loop_
_entity.id
_entity.type
_entity.pdbx_description
1 polymer ?
#
loop_
_entity_poly.entity_id
_entity_poly.type
_entity_poly.pdbx_seq_one_letter_code
_entity_poly.pdbx_strand_id
1 'polypeptide(L)'
;MLILAAIGFSVQASAQNKDKECMAIADVFRVAGEGYQMSANIGDAINLTDRLLLGMKKLNLVDPKLKNLQGRYIAYFNSSNELLKKGQQNQNNEAALDALMASARASSAMGHNLGQELIDYCSQ
;
A
#
# COMPACT_ATOMS: atom_id res chain seq x y z
N MET A 1 45.51 22.55 28.76
CA MET A 1 45.08 21.20 28.36
C MET A 1 43.58 21.24 28.13
N LEU A 2 43.14 20.67 26.99
CA LEU A 2 41.77 20.44 26.53
C LEU A 2 40.89 19.77 27.62
N ILE A 3 39.55 19.86 27.61
CA ILE A 3 38.66 19.13 26.68
C ILE A 3 37.27 19.79 26.57
N LEU A 4 36.85 19.95 25.30
CA LEU A 4 35.50 20.24 24.80
C LEU A 4 34.51 19.13 25.20
N ALA A 5 33.33 19.49 25.71
CA ALA A 5 32.17 18.59 25.76
C ALA A 5 31.15 19.02 24.68
N ALA A 6 31.11 18.29 23.58
CA ALA A 6 30.06 18.41 22.57
C ALA A 6 28.83 17.63 23.06
N ILE A 7 27.72 18.33 23.28
CA ILE A 7 26.43 17.77 23.68
C ILE A 7 25.69 17.34 22.41
N GLY A 8 25.11 16.14 22.46
CA GLY A 8 24.71 15.35 21.30
C GLY A 8 23.55 15.90 20.46
N PHE A 9 23.67 15.69 19.17
CA PHE A 9 22.60 15.75 18.19
C PHE A 9 22.54 14.41 17.45
N SER A 10 21.67 13.49 17.88
CA SER A 10 21.47 12.23 17.14
C SER A 10 20.05 11.66 17.22
N VAL A 11 19.03 12.48 17.50
CA VAL A 11 17.62 12.02 17.51
C VAL A 11 16.78 12.57 16.35
N GLN A 12 17.27 13.56 15.59
CA GLN A 12 16.43 14.28 14.61
C GLN A 12 16.39 13.70 13.18
N ALA A 13 17.23 12.71 12.82
CA ALA A 13 17.26 12.16 11.47
C ALA A 13 16.12 11.14 11.19
N SER A 14 15.63 10.43 12.22
CA SER A 14 14.62 9.37 12.05
C SER A 14 13.21 9.93 11.82
N ALA A 15 12.80 10.96 12.59
CA ALA A 15 11.47 11.55 12.45
C ALA A 15 11.27 12.25 11.09
N GLN A 16 12.29 12.95 10.59
CA GLN A 16 12.20 13.67 9.31
C GLN A 16 12.09 12.72 8.10
N ASN A 17 12.59 11.49 8.20
CA ASN A 17 12.45 10.48 7.15
C ASN A 17 11.05 9.86 7.16
N LYS A 18 10.48 9.61 8.35
CA LYS A 18 9.12 9.09 8.52
C LYS A 18 8.08 9.96 7.80
N ASP A 19 8.04 11.26 8.09
CA ASP A 19 7.00 12.16 7.54
C ASP A 19 7.06 12.24 6.02
N LYS A 20 8.28 12.34 5.46
CA LYS A 20 8.50 12.35 4.01
C LYS A 20 8.07 11.05 3.35
N GLU A 21 8.36 9.92 3.99
CA GLU A 21 7.99 8.61 3.48
C GLU A 21 6.48 8.34 3.58
N CYS A 22 5.84 8.78 4.67
CA CYS A 22 4.38 8.79 4.81
C CYS A 22 3.72 9.59 3.69
N MET A 23 4.25 10.78 3.39
CA MET A 23 3.79 11.61 2.26
C MET A 23 4.01 10.92 0.91
N ALA A 24 5.14 10.24 0.71
CA ALA A 24 5.42 9.51 -0.52
C ALA A 24 4.46 8.34 -0.73
N ILE A 25 4.11 7.61 0.34
CA ILE A 25 3.09 6.57 0.30
C ILE A 25 1.72 7.16 -0.02
N ALA A 26 1.33 8.26 0.63
CA ALA A 26 0.07 8.96 0.36
C ALA A 26 -0.02 9.43 -1.10
N ASP A 27 1.10 9.90 -1.67
CA ASP A 27 1.17 10.31 -3.07
C ASP A 27 0.94 9.13 -4.03
N VAL A 28 1.45 7.94 -3.73
CA VAL A 28 1.15 6.73 -4.50
C VAL A 28 -0.35 6.46 -4.55
N PHE A 29 -1.05 6.54 -3.41
CA PHE A 29 -2.50 6.34 -3.37
C PHE A 29 -3.24 7.43 -4.14
N ARG A 30 -2.84 8.69 -3.97
CA ARG A 30 -3.43 9.85 -4.66
C ARG A 30 -3.30 9.71 -6.18
N VAL A 31 -2.08 9.52 -6.69
CA VAL A 31 -1.79 9.39 -8.13
C VAL A 31 -2.44 8.15 -8.73
N ALA A 32 -2.43 7.02 -8.03
CA ALA A 32 -3.12 5.83 -8.52
C ALA A 32 -4.65 6.01 -8.55
N GLY A 33 -5.21 6.80 -7.63
CA GLY A 33 -6.63 7.15 -7.59
C GLY A 33 -7.05 8.25 -8.56
N GLU A 34 -6.12 9.03 -9.11
CA GLU A 34 -6.45 10.09 -10.08
C GLU A 34 -7.19 9.52 -11.30
N GLY A 35 -8.34 10.12 -11.59
CA GLY A 35 -9.22 9.69 -12.69
C GLY A 35 -9.89 8.33 -12.48
N TYR A 36 -9.68 7.66 -11.34
CA TYR A 36 -10.42 6.45 -11.03
C TYR A 36 -11.87 6.80 -10.70
N GLN A 37 -12.78 6.33 -11.55
CA GLN A 37 -14.22 6.35 -11.26
C GLN A 37 -14.60 4.98 -10.75
N MET A 38 -15.22 4.94 -9.57
CA MET A 38 -15.73 3.69 -9.02
C MET A 38 -16.80 3.14 -9.97
N SER A 39 -16.42 2.13 -10.75
CA SER A 39 -17.25 1.46 -11.73
C SER A 39 -17.44 0.00 -11.34
N ALA A 40 -18.47 -0.66 -11.88
CA ALA A 40 -18.63 -2.11 -11.77
C ALA A 40 -17.70 -2.88 -12.74
N ASN A 41 -16.77 -2.19 -13.41
CA ASN A 41 -15.87 -2.78 -14.40
C ASN A 41 -14.62 -3.33 -13.71
N ILE A 42 -14.45 -4.65 -13.77
CA ILE A 42 -13.29 -5.34 -13.20
C ILE A 42 -11.96 -4.90 -13.83
N GLY A 43 -11.97 -4.44 -15.09
CA GLY A 43 -10.79 -3.90 -15.77
C GLY A 43 -10.28 -2.61 -15.13
N ASP A 44 -11.16 -1.72 -14.68
CA ASP A 44 -10.76 -0.49 -13.98
C ASP A 44 -10.13 -0.82 -12.62
N ALA A 45 -10.67 -1.82 -11.91
CA ALA A 45 -10.10 -2.29 -10.65
C ALA A 45 -8.72 -2.93 -10.84
N ILE A 46 -8.51 -3.70 -11.92
CA ILE A 46 -7.19 -4.25 -12.29
C ILE A 46 -6.20 -3.11 -12.55
N ASN A 47 -6.58 -2.14 -13.39
CA ASN A 47 -5.73 -1.00 -13.73
C ASN A 47 -5.35 -0.17 -12.49
N LEU A 48 -6.30 0.09 -11.60
CA LEU A 48 -6.03 0.76 -10.32
C LEU A 48 -5.02 -0.03 -9.48
N THR A 49 -5.23 -1.34 -9.33
CA THR A 49 -4.35 -2.21 -8.55
C THR A 49 -2.94 -2.28 -9.13
N ASP A 50 -2.80 -2.33 -10.47
CA ASP A 50 -1.51 -2.26 -11.15
C ASP A 50 -0.79 -0.93 -10.91
N ARG A 51 -1.49 0.20 -10.95
CA ARG A 51 -0.92 1.52 -10.64
C ARG A 51 -0.43 1.59 -9.19
N LEU A 52 -1.22 1.11 -8.24
CA LEU A 52 -0.85 1.05 -6.82
C LEU A 52 0.39 0.17 -6.60
N LEU A 53 0.41 -1.02 -7.22
CA LEU A 53 1.54 -1.94 -7.15
C LEU A 53 2.82 -1.32 -7.72
N LEU A 54 2.73 -0.68 -8.88
CA LEU A 54 3.85 -0.01 -9.53
C LEU A 54 4.38 1.16 -8.68
N GLY A 55 3.48 2.00 -8.17
CA GLY A 55 3.82 3.12 -7.30
C GLY A 55 4.54 2.65 -6.04
N MET A 56 3.97 1.65 -5.34
CA MET A 56 4.61 1.07 -4.16
C MET A 56 5.98 0.47 -4.44
N LYS A 57 6.17 -0.25 -5.56
CA LYS A 57 7.47 -0.82 -5.94
C LYS A 57 8.55 0.23 -6.23
N LYS A 58 8.15 1.45 -6.61
CA LYS A 58 9.08 2.55 -6.91
C LYS A 58 9.52 3.34 -5.68
N LEU A 59 8.84 3.18 -4.55
CA LEU A 59 9.23 3.84 -3.31
C LEU A 59 10.54 3.24 -2.77
N ASN A 60 11.46 4.10 -2.35
CA ASN A 60 12.70 3.71 -1.68
C ASN A 60 12.63 4.14 -0.21
N LEU A 61 11.90 3.36 0.59
CA LEU A 61 11.66 3.65 2.00
C LEU A 61 12.84 3.18 2.86
N VAL A 62 13.30 4.05 3.75
CA VAL A 62 14.36 3.75 4.72
C VAL A 62 13.82 3.56 6.12
N ASP A 63 12.63 4.10 6.45
CA ASP A 63 12.00 3.82 7.73
C ASP A 63 11.64 2.31 7.83
N PRO A 64 12.08 1.58 8.87
CA PRO A 64 11.86 0.15 8.96
C PRO A 64 10.39 -0.26 8.99
N LYS A 65 9.53 0.55 9.63
CA LYS A 65 8.11 0.25 9.76
C LYS A 65 7.40 0.50 8.44
N LEU A 66 7.68 1.61 7.77
CA LEU A 66 7.12 1.92 6.45
C LEU A 66 7.63 0.97 5.37
N LYS A 67 8.89 0.56 5.41
CA LYS A 67 9.43 -0.47 4.52
C LYS A 67 8.75 -1.82 4.72
N ASN A 68 8.46 -2.21 5.96
CA ASN A 68 7.67 -3.42 6.23
C ASN A 68 6.24 -3.29 5.69
N LEU A 69 5.58 -2.15 5.90
CA LEU A 69 4.25 -1.86 5.37
C LEU A 69 4.23 -1.88 3.85
N GLN A 70 5.21 -1.28 3.18
CA GLN A 70 5.38 -1.32 1.72
C GLN A 70 5.43 -2.76 1.21
N GLY A 71 6.24 -3.63 1.83
CA GLY A 71 6.30 -5.04 1.46
C GLY A 71 4.94 -5.75 1.56
N ARG A 72 4.18 -5.45 2.62
CA ARG A 72 2.84 -6.02 2.84
C ARG A 72 1.81 -5.46 1.84
N TYR A 73 1.87 -4.17 1.51
CA TYR A 73 1.05 -3.59 0.46
C TYR A 73 1.35 -4.17 -0.92
N ILE A 74 2.63 -4.38 -1.26
CA ILE A 74 3.03 -5.03 -2.51
C ILE A 74 2.44 -6.45 -2.58
N ALA A 75 2.55 -7.23 -1.51
CA ALA A 75 1.96 -8.56 -1.45
C ALA A 75 0.43 -8.52 -1.61
N TYR A 76 -0.23 -7.62 -0.88
CA TYR A 76 -1.68 -7.41 -0.95
C TYR A 76 -2.16 -7.03 -2.36
N PHE A 77 -1.49 -6.09 -3.03
CA PHE A 77 -1.85 -5.68 -4.38
C PHE A 77 -1.58 -6.78 -5.41
N ASN A 78 -0.50 -7.54 -5.29
CA ASN A 78 -0.28 -8.71 -6.14
C ASN A 78 -1.43 -9.72 -6.00
N SER A 79 -1.79 -10.10 -4.76
CA SER A 79 -2.87 -11.05 -4.51
C SER A 79 -4.23 -10.53 -5.00
N SER A 80 -4.53 -9.25 -4.77
CA SER A 80 -5.77 -8.63 -5.25
C SER A 80 -5.84 -8.60 -6.77
N ASN A 81 -4.73 -8.32 -7.45
CA ASN A 81 -4.65 -8.31 -8.90
C ASN A 81 -4.89 -9.71 -9.48
N GLU A 82 -4.28 -10.74 -8.89
CA GLU A 82 -4.53 -12.14 -9.27
C GLU A 82 -5.99 -12.55 -9.08
N LEU A 83 -6.62 -12.14 -7.98
CA LEU A 83 -8.05 -12.38 -7.75
C LEU A 83 -8.94 -11.69 -8.80
N LEU A 84 -8.65 -10.43 -9.11
CA LEU A 84 -9.40 -9.67 -10.12
C LEU A 84 -9.24 -10.27 -11.52
N LYS A 85 -8.02 -10.66 -11.91
CA LYS A 85 -7.75 -11.35 -13.19
C LYS A 85 -8.48 -12.69 -13.28
N LYS A 86 -8.48 -13.48 -12.20
CA LYS A 86 -9.28 -14.72 -12.13
C LYS A 86 -10.77 -14.44 -12.25
N GLY A 87 -11.27 -13.38 -11.61
CA GLY A 87 -12.65 -12.93 -11.73
C GLY A 87 -13.01 -12.59 -13.17
N GLN A 88 -12.14 -11.85 -13.86
CA GLN A 88 -12.32 -11.49 -15.26
C GLN A 88 -12.34 -12.72 -16.18
N GLN A 89 -11.44 -13.68 -15.95
CA GLN A 89 -11.37 -14.93 -16.72
C GLN A 89 -12.57 -15.85 -16.49
N ASN A 90 -13.16 -15.83 -15.30
CA ASN A 90 -14.25 -16.71 -14.89
C ASN A 90 -15.62 -16.00 -14.85
N GLN A 91 -15.77 -14.84 -15.50
CA GLN A 91 -16.98 -14.03 -15.43
C GLN A 91 -18.28 -14.74 -15.88
N ASN A 92 -18.16 -15.86 -16.60
CA ASN A 92 -19.29 -16.69 -17.05
C ASN A 92 -19.46 -17.98 -16.22
N ASN A 93 -18.72 -18.16 -15.13
CA ASN A 93 -18.76 -19.33 -14.26
C ASN A 93 -19.13 -18.93 -12.83
N GLU A 94 -20.42 -19.02 -12.51
CA GLU A 94 -21.00 -18.55 -11.25
C GLU A 94 -20.38 -19.24 -10.01
N ALA A 95 -20.15 -20.55 -10.04
CA ALA A 95 -19.53 -21.28 -8.94
C ALA A 95 -18.07 -20.83 -8.69
N ALA A 96 -17.33 -20.51 -9.75
CA ALA A 96 -15.98 -19.95 -9.62
C ALA A 96 -16.03 -18.52 -9.08
N LEU A 97 -17.04 -17.73 -9.47
CA LEU A 97 -17.22 -16.36 -9.00
C LEU A 97 -17.54 -16.31 -7.50
N ASP A 98 -18.36 -17.22 -6.98
CA ASP A 98 -18.67 -17.30 -5.55
C ASP A 98 -17.44 -17.54 -4.68
N ALA A 99 -16.56 -18.47 -5.09
CA ALA A 99 -15.30 -18.74 -4.40
C ALA A 99 -14.35 -17.52 -4.45
N LEU A 100 -14.33 -16.80 -5.56
CA LEU A 100 -13.55 -15.57 -5.72
C LEU A 100 -14.11 -14.43 -4.87
N MET A 101 -15.43 -14.31 -4.73
CA MET A 101 -16.06 -13.32 -3.84
C MET A 101 -15.69 -13.54 -2.36
N ALA A 102 -15.66 -14.79 -1.89
CA ALA A 102 -15.20 -15.10 -0.54
C ALA A 102 -13.74 -14.67 -0.33
N SER A 103 -12.88 -14.93 -1.32
CA SER A 103 -11.47 -14.51 -1.32
C SER A 103 -11.33 -12.98 -1.34
N ALA A 104 -12.17 -12.28 -2.11
CA ALA A 104 -12.17 -10.82 -2.20
C ALA A 104 -12.59 -10.15 -0.89
N ARG A 105 -13.54 -10.73 -0.14
CA ARG A 105 -13.93 -10.24 1.20
C ARG A 105 -12.78 -10.35 2.20
N ALA A 106 -12.09 -11.49 2.22
CA ALA A 106 -10.91 -11.68 3.05
C ALA A 106 -9.79 -10.69 2.68
N SER A 107 -9.56 -10.49 1.38
CA SER A 107 -8.59 -9.51 0.87
C SER A 107 -8.96 -8.09 1.33
N SER A 108 -10.23 -7.70 1.24
CA SER A 108 -10.70 -6.37 1.64
C SER A 108 -10.42 -6.06 3.11
N ALA A 109 -10.64 -7.03 4.01
CA ALA A 109 -10.31 -6.87 5.43
C ALA A 109 -8.81 -6.67 5.65
N MET A 110 -7.96 -7.39 4.91
CA MET A 110 -6.51 -7.20 4.95
C MET A 110 -6.10 -5.79 4.48
N GLY A 111 -6.68 -5.32 3.36
CA GLY A 111 -6.44 -3.97 2.85
C GLY A 111 -6.84 -2.88 3.86
N HIS A 112 -7.98 -3.04 4.53
CA HIS A 112 -8.43 -2.12 5.58
C HIS A 112 -7.46 -2.09 6.77
N ASN A 113 -7.02 -3.25 7.26
CA ASN A 113 -6.07 -3.33 8.37
C ASN A 113 -4.72 -2.69 8.02
N LEU A 114 -4.23 -2.88 6.80
CA LEU A 114 -3.03 -2.20 6.32
C LEU A 114 -3.21 -0.67 6.28
N GLY A 115 -4.36 -0.21 5.79
CA GLY A 115 -4.73 1.21 5.78
C GLY A 115 -4.74 1.82 7.17
N GLN A 116 -5.37 1.16 8.13
CA GLN A 116 -5.43 1.64 9.51
C GLN A 116 -4.03 1.70 10.13
N GLU A 117 -3.22 0.65 9.95
CA GLU A 117 -1.86 0.61 10.49
C GLU A 117 -0.96 1.71 9.91
N LEU A 118 -1.10 2.02 8.62
CA LEU A 118 -0.40 3.13 7.98
C LEU A 118 -0.84 4.48 8.56
N ILE A 119 -2.14 4.70 8.70
CA ILE A 119 -2.70 5.95 9.27
C ILE A 119 -2.19 6.12 10.70
N ASP A 120 -2.36 5.09 11.55
CA ASP A 120 -1.96 5.12 12.95
C ASP A 120 -0.47 5.45 13.08
N TYR A 121 0.37 4.84 12.24
CA TYR A 121 1.80 5.10 12.28
C TYR A 121 2.13 6.51 11.79
N CYS A 122 1.55 6.96 10.68
CA CYS A 122 1.86 8.26 10.08
C CYS A 122 1.25 9.47 10.81
N SER A 123 0.25 9.28 11.67
CA SER A 123 -0.36 10.35 12.46
C SER A 123 0.24 10.55 13.86
N GLN A 124 1.13 9.65 14.30
CA GLN A 124 1.88 9.75 15.56
C GLN A 124 3.10 10.65 15.42
#